data_AF-A0A942GBI0-F1
#
_entry.id   AF-A0A942GBI0-F1
#
_cell.length_a   1.000
_cell.length_b   1.000
_cell.length_c   1.000
_cell.angle_alpha   90.00
_cell.angle_beta   90.00
_cell.angle_gamma   90.00
#
_symmetry.space_group_name_H-M   'P 1'
#
loop_
_entity.id
_entity.type
_entity.pdbx_description
1 polymer ?
#
loop_
_entity_poly.entity_id
_entity_poly.type
_entity_poly.pdbx_seq_one_letter_code
_entity_poly.pdbx_strand_id
1 'polypeptide(L)'
;MTPFCDRLGIRYPIVQAPMAGVAHGELAAAVGTAGGLGMLGVRGDADPAWLAEQTAIARPGGPFGVGLLLWSLHEGPLFDAVLAAAPALVSLSFG
;
A
#
# COMPACT_ATOMS: atom_id res chain seq x y z
N MET A 1 19.62 -0.99 13.04
CA MET A 1 18.38 -0.72 12.30
C MET A 1 18.65 0.42 11.32
N THR A 2 18.01 0.46 10.15
CA THR A 2 18.19 1.60 9.22
C THR A 2 17.20 2.72 9.56
N PRO A 3 17.49 3.99 9.22
CA PRO A 3 16.52 5.08 9.41
C PRO A 3 15.17 4.82 8.73
N PHE A 4 15.16 4.06 7.64
CA PHE A 4 13.94 3.63 6.95
C PHE A 4 13.09 2.68 7.81
N CYS A 5 13.72 1.66 8.39
CA CYS A 5 13.06 0.73 9.30
C CYS A 5 12.48 1.45 10.53
N ASP A 6 13.25 2.36 11.13
CA ASP A 6 12.83 3.11 12.32
C ASP A 6 11.62 4.01 12.03
N ARG A 7 11.60 4.67 10.86
CA ARG A 7 10.51 5.57 10.46
C ARG A 7 9.19 4.83 10.18
N LEU A 8 9.27 3.62 9.64
CA LEU A 8 8.07 2.85 9.23
C LEU A 8 7.66 1.75 10.22
N GLY A 9 8.49 1.48 11.24
CA GLY A 9 8.21 0.43 12.21
C GLY A 9 8.32 -0.99 11.64
N ILE A 10 9.24 -1.23 10.70
CA ILE A 10 9.45 -2.53 10.04
C ILE A 10 10.82 -3.13 10.41
N ARG A 11 10.98 -4.46 10.29
CA ARG A 11 12.22 -5.17 10.68
C ARG A 11 13.28 -5.16 9.58
N TYR A 12 12.86 -5.37 8.34
CA TYR A 12 13.75 -5.47 7.19
C TYR A 12 13.57 -4.27 6.27
N PRO A 13 14.66 -3.69 5.74
CA PRO A 13 14.59 -2.58 4.79
C PRO A 13 14.22 -3.07 3.38
N ILE A 14 13.12 -3.84 3.30
CA ILE A 14 12.63 -4.50 2.09
C ILE A 14 11.19 -4.04 1.89
N VAL A 15 10.91 -3.55 0.69
CA VAL A 15 9.58 -3.12 0.27
C VAL A 15 9.15 -3.99 -0.90
N GLN A 16 7.96 -4.58 -0.80
CA GLN A 16 7.35 -5.28 -1.94
C GLN A 16 6.71 -4.23 -2.88
N ALA A 17 7.12 -4.23 -4.15
CA ALA A 17 6.70 -3.24 -5.12
C ALA A 17 5.19 -3.31 -5.43
N PRO A 18 4.47 -2.18 -5.53
CA PRO A 18 3.02 -2.17 -5.65
C PRO A 18 2.61 -2.43 -7.11
N MET A 19 2.40 -3.71 -7.45
CA MET A 19 2.07 -4.14 -8.80
C MET A 19 0.56 -4.33 -8.95
N ALA A 20 -0.11 -3.45 -9.70
CA ALA A 20 -1.54 -3.53 -9.94
C ALA A 20 -1.93 -4.90 -10.55
N GLY A 21 -2.97 -5.53 -10.00
CA GLY A 21 -3.47 -6.84 -10.41
C GLY A 21 -2.84 -8.06 -9.70
N VAL A 22 -1.74 -7.88 -8.97
CA VAL A 22 -1.10 -8.96 -8.19
C VAL A 22 -0.80 -8.58 -6.75
N ALA A 23 -0.50 -7.31 -6.48
CA ALA A 23 -0.17 -6.80 -5.15
C ALA A 23 -1.45 -6.48 -4.36
N HIS A 24 -2.15 -7.53 -3.95
CA HIS A 24 -3.38 -7.48 -3.16
C HIS A 24 -3.11 -7.55 -1.65
N GLY A 25 -4.16 -7.45 -0.84
CA GLY A 25 -4.08 -7.40 0.61
C GLY A 25 -3.36 -8.60 1.22
N GLU A 26 -3.58 -9.80 0.69
CA GLU A 26 -2.94 -11.03 1.20
C GLU A 26 -1.41 -10.99 1.03
N LEU A 27 -0.92 -10.54 -0.13
CA LEU A 27 0.51 -10.40 -0.38
C LEU A 27 1.10 -9.33 0.53
N ALA A 28 0.42 -8.18 0.67
CA ALA A 28 0.87 -7.11 1.54
C ALA A 28 0.92 -7.56 3.01
N ALA A 29 -0.09 -8.30 3.49
CA ALA A 29 -0.14 -8.86 4.84
C ALA A 29 0.99 -9.87 5.08
N ALA A 30 1.26 -10.75 4.11
CA ALA A 30 2.33 -11.74 4.21
C ALA A 30 3.71 -11.08 4.32
N VAL A 31 3.98 -10.05 3.50
CA VAL A 31 5.25 -9.28 3.55
C VAL A 31 5.38 -8.53 4.87
N GLY A 32 4.31 -7.88 5.33
CA GLY A 32 4.27 -7.19 6.63
C GLY A 32 4.57 -8.13 7.80
N THR A 33 3.90 -9.29 7.83
CA THR A 33 4.12 -10.34 8.84
C THR A 33 5.56 -10.84 8.83
N ALA A 34 6.15 -11.02 7.65
CA ALA A 34 7.56 -11.38 7.50
C ALA A 34 8.51 -10.27 7.98
N GLY A 35 8.06 -9.02 8.05
CA GLY A 35 8.78 -7.89 8.65
C GLY A 35 9.29 -6.87 7.63
N GLY A 36 8.89 -6.96 6.36
CA GLY A 36 9.08 -5.91 5.36
C GLY A 36 7.88 -4.97 5.30
N LEU A 37 7.86 -4.08 4.30
CA LEU A 37 6.69 -3.27 3.97
C LEU A 37 5.94 -3.88 2.79
N GLY A 38 4.76 -4.44 3.04
CA GLY A 38 3.83 -4.85 2.00
C GLY A 38 3.09 -3.67 1.40
N MET A 39 2.89 -3.64 0.08
CA MET A 39 2.21 -2.52 -0.59
C MET A 39 1.10 -2.98 -1.53
N LEU A 40 -0.04 -2.30 -1.44
CA LEU A 40 -1.17 -2.49 -2.34
C LEU A 40 -0.91 -1.83 -3.69
N GLY A 41 -1.09 -2.57 -4.78
CA GLY A 41 -1.03 -2.03 -6.15
C GLY A 41 -2.42 -1.60 -6.63
N VAL A 42 -2.68 -0.29 -6.65
CA VAL A 42 -3.98 0.26 -7.04
C VAL A 42 -4.01 0.50 -8.55
N ARG A 43 -5.04 -0.03 -9.22
CA ARG A 43 -5.33 0.29 -10.61
C ARG A 43 -5.93 1.68 -10.73
N GLY A 44 -5.72 2.35 -11.85
CA GLY A 44 -6.26 3.71 -12.05
C GLY A 44 -7.78 3.82 -12.06
N ASP A 45 -8.47 2.70 -12.29
CA ASP A 45 -9.92 2.55 -12.31
C ASP A 45 -10.44 1.74 -11.10
N ALA A 46 -9.64 1.58 -10.04
CA ALA A 46 -10.03 0.79 -8.89
C ALA A 46 -11.23 1.39 -8.15
N ASP A 47 -12.14 0.52 -7.72
CA ASP A 47 -13.27 0.87 -6.86
C ASP A 47 -12.77 1.20 -5.43
N PRO A 48 -13.17 2.33 -4.82
CA PRO A 48 -12.93 2.60 -3.40
C PRO A 48 -13.32 1.44 -2.46
N ALA A 49 -14.38 0.70 -2.77
CA ALA A 49 -14.79 -0.47 -1.99
C ALA A 49 -13.76 -1.59 -2.04
N TRP A 50 -13.15 -1.83 -3.21
CA TRP A 50 -12.05 -2.77 -3.35
C TRP A 50 -10.85 -2.35 -2.52
N LEU A 51 -10.49 -1.06 -2.52
CA LEU A 51 -9.38 -0.56 -1.70
C LEU A 51 -9.65 -0.76 -0.20
N ALA A 52 -10.87 -0.51 0.25
CA ALA A 52 -11.27 -0.75 1.64
C ALA A 52 -11.13 -2.23 2.03
N GLU A 53 -11.58 -3.15 1.16
CA GLU A 53 -11.43 -4.59 1.35
C GLU A 53 -9.95 -5.00 1.44
N GLN A 54 -9.14 -4.62 0.45
CA GLN A 54 -7.71 -4.99 0.43
C GLN A 54 -6.93 -4.40 1.60
N THR A 55 -7.32 -3.21 2.05
CA THR A 55 -6.77 -2.58 3.25
C THR A 55 -7.11 -3.40 4.51
N ALA A 56 -8.36 -3.86 4.64
CA ALA A 56 -8.76 -4.69 5.77
C ALA A 56 -7.98 -6.02 5.81
N ILE A 57 -7.71 -6.61 4.64
CA ILE A 57 -6.89 -7.82 4.52
C ILE A 57 -5.41 -7.55 4.85
N ALA A 58 -4.86 -6.40 4.46
CA ALA A 58 -3.45 -6.06 4.69
C ALA A 58 -3.13 -5.73 6.16
N ARG A 59 -4.04 -5.03 6.87
CA ARG A 59 -3.82 -4.48 8.22
C ARG A 59 -3.26 -5.46 9.26
N PRO A 60 -3.70 -6.74 9.34
CA PRO A 60 -3.15 -7.70 10.29
C PRO A 60 -1.64 -7.94 10.16
N GLY A 61 -1.06 -7.69 8.97
CA GLY A 61 0.38 -7.78 8.73
C GLY A 61 1.19 -6.60 9.27
N GLY A 62 0.54 -5.56 9.82
CA GLY A 62 1.19 -4.36 10.32
C GLY A 62 1.10 -3.18 9.34
N PRO A 63 2.08 -2.24 9.38
CA PRO A 63 2.14 -1.12 8.44
C PRO A 63 2.16 -1.61 6.99
N PHE A 64 1.35 -0.97 6.15
CA PHE A 64 1.30 -1.24 4.71
C PHE A 64 1.44 0.05 3.91
N GLY A 65 1.84 -0.08 2.65
CA GLY A 65 1.89 1.02 1.69
C GLY A 65 0.84 0.89 0.58
N VAL A 66 0.70 1.96 -0.21
CA VAL A 66 -0.17 1.99 -1.39
C VAL A 66 0.61 2.59 -2.56
N GLY A 67 0.58 1.94 -3.73
CA GLY A 67 1.11 2.48 -4.97
C GLY A 67 0.00 2.96 -5.90
N LEU A 68 0.19 4.16 -6.45
CA LEU A 68 -0.70 4.80 -7.42
C LEU A 68 0.06 5.16 -8.70
N LEU A 69 -0.65 5.10 -9.82
CA LEU A 69 -0.20 5.69 -11.08
C LEU A 69 -0.48 7.20 -11.00
N LEU A 70 0.48 8.05 -11.39
CA LEU A 70 0.32 9.51 -11.19
C LEU A 70 -0.91 10.06 -11.92
N TRP A 71 -1.18 9.60 -13.15
CA TRP A 71 -2.39 9.98 -13.89
C TRP A 71 -3.70 9.46 -13.28
N SER A 72 -3.64 8.63 -12.24
CA SER A 72 -4.83 8.19 -11.49
C SER A 72 -5.03 9.01 -10.22
N LEU A 73 -4.08 9.90 -9.91
CA LEU A 73 -4.14 10.84 -8.78
C LEU A 73 -5.02 12.04 -9.16
N HIS A 74 -6.31 11.79 -9.29
CA HIS A 74 -7.31 12.85 -9.38
C HIS A 74 -7.94 13.02 -8.00
N GLU A 75 -8.21 14.27 -7.60
CA GLU A 75 -9.08 14.53 -6.44
C GLU A 75 -10.43 13.83 -6.69
N GLY A 76 -10.81 12.93 -5.79
CA GLY A 76 -11.99 12.09 -5.99
C GLY A 76 -12.02 10.87 -5.06
N PRO A 77 -13.06 10.02 -5.21
CA PRO A 77 -13.36 8.97 -4.22
C PRO A 77 -12.22 7.97 -3.98
N LEU A 78 -11.43 7.66 -5.01
CA LEU A 78 -10.29 6.76 -4.86
C LEU A 78 -9.17 7.40 -4.04
N PHE A 79 -8.87 8.68 -4.30
CA PHE A 79 -7.87 9.41 -3.53
C PHE A 79 -8.29 9.56 -2.07
N ASP A 80 -9.54 9.92 -1.82
CA ASP A 80 -10.11 9.99 -0.46
C ASP A 80 -10.04 8.64 0.26
N ALA A 81 -10.30 7.54 -0.46
CA ALA A 81 -10.19 6.20 0.09
C ALA A 81 -8.74 5.81 0.43
N VAL A 82 -7.75 6.21 -0.37
CA VAL A 82 -6.33 6.02 -0.05
C VAL A 82 -5.94 6.81 1.20
N LEU A 83 -6.38 8.06 1.32
CA LEU A 83 -6.11 8.86 2.51
C LEU A 83 -6.80 8.27 3.76
N ALA A 84 -8.05 7.86 3.64
CA ALA A 84 -8.81 7.23 4.72
C ALA A 84 -8.23 5.87 5.13
N ALA A 85 -7.58 5.14 4.21
CA ALA A 85 -6.88 3.91 4.52
C ALA A 85 -5.67 4.13 5.46
N ALA A 86 -5.13 5.35 5.52
CA ALA A 86 -3.97 5.74 6.31
C ALA A 86 -2.74 4.82 6.12
N PRO A 87 -2.26 4.64 4.87
CA PRO A 87 -1.06 3.85 4.61
C PRO A 87 0.18 4.53 5.21
N ALA A 88 1.17 3.73 5.59
CA ALA A 88 2.45 4.23 6.10
C ALA A 88 3.31 4.89 4.99
N LEU A 89 3.05 4.54 3.74
CA LEU A 89 3.75 5.07 2.57
C LEU A 89 2.82 5.09 1.35
N VAL A 90 2.84 6.19 0.61
CA VAL A 90 2.24 6.29 -0.73
C VAL A 90 3.35 6.43 -1.76
N SER A 91 3.35 5.55 -2.77
CA SER A 91 4.29 5.62 -3.90
C SER A 91 3.55 6.07 -5.14
N LEU A 92 4.07 7.09 -5.82
CA LEU A 92 3.54 7.61 -7.08
C LEU A 92 4.49 7.24 -8.21
N SER A 93 4.00 6.58 -9.25
CA SER A 93 4.79 6.14 -10.41
C SER A 93 4.33 6.83 -11.71
N PHE A 94 5.19 6.78 -12.73
CA PHE A 94 4.91 7.27 -14.09
C PHE A 94 4.55 8.76 -14.18
N GLY A 95 5.24 9.58 -13.39
CA GLY A 95 5.17 11.04 -13.44
C GLY A 95 6.23 11.71 -14.29
#